data_AF-A0AAP6SJJ3-F1
#
_entry.id   AF-A0AAP6SJJ3-F1
#
_cell.length_a   1.000
_cell.length_b   1.000
_cell.length_c   1.000
_cell.angle_alpha   90.00
_cell.angle_beta   90.00
_cell.angle_gamma   90.00
#
_symmetry.space_group_name_H-M   'P 1'
#
loop_
_entity.id
_entity.type
_entity.pdbx_description
1 polymer ?
#
loop_
_entity_poly.entity_id
_entity_poly.type
_entity_poly.pdbx_seq_one_letter_code
_entity_poly.pdbx_strand_id
1 'polypeptide(L)'
;MSKNQSIFPGDRLKAIIEDEPHILGVLSRFGLSFGFGDKTVGEACKEDNVHMESFLAVSNFLYGQNYSQFEISLPALMGYLRKAHTHFLDFLLPSIRRKLIEAINCSDINDVAFLLLKFFDDYVKEVHNHMEHENDEVFCYVTDLLNDVTNEQFRITDYSSHHSSMTEKLSQIKDLFIRHYHVKDNEILTSALFDIIYCGNELKNHCEIENKLFIPAVEKLERSLKLSRHESVKNSNSDDEKTDLLDSMTDREKDIICCVAKGLSNKEIASQLLISIHTVTTYRRNISAKLQIHSSVGLAVFAILNNLVDIKDVNPHR
;
A
#
# COMPACT_ATOMS: atom_id res chain seq x y z
N MET A 1 9.05 -20.12 23.45
CA MET A 1 8.11 -18.99 23.62
C MET A 1 8.89 -17.86 24.30
N SER A 2 9.67 -17.10 23.54
CA SER A 2 10.16 -15.82 24.05
C SER A 2 8.98 -14.84 24.03
N LYS A 3 8.82 -14.04 25.08
CA LYS A 3 7.76 -13.04 25.13
C LYS A 3 8.16 -11.95 24.13
N ASN A 4 7.49 -11.84 22.98
CA ASN A 4 7.55 -10.61 22.20
C ASN A 4 7.00 -9.50 23.09
N GLN A 5 7.89 -8.76 23.72
CA GLN A 5 7.57 -7.54 24.44
C GLN A 5 7.64 -6.40 23.44
N SER A 6 6.77 -5.41 23.62
CA SER A 6 6.86 -4.17 22.86
C SER A 6 8.22 -3.51 23.09
N ILE A 7 8.76 -2.95 22.02
CA ILE A 7 10.00 -2.19 22.04
C ILE A 7 9.68 -0.75 22.40
N PHE A 8 10.44 -0.20 23.33
CA PHE A 8 10.33 1.16 23.86
C PHE A 8 11.67 1.91 23.78
N PRO A 9 11.66 3.26 23.90
CA PRO A 9 12.87 4.07 23.82
C PRO A 9 13.99 3.67 24.81
N GLY A 10 13.64 3.17 25.99
CA GLY A 10 14.59 2.80 27.04
C GLY A 10 15.19 1.41 26.89
N ASP A 11 14.72 0.61 25.93
CA ASP A 11 15.22 -0.74 25.73
C ASP A 11 16.60 -0.72 25.07
N ARG A 12 17.46 -1.65 25.47
CA ARG A 12 18.82 -1.76 24.90
C ARG A 12 18.78 -2.46 23.56
N LEU A 13 19.39 -1.85 22.54
CA LEU A 13 19.47 -2.43 21.19
C LEU A 13 20.10 -3.82 21.18
N LYS A 14 21.13 -4.04 22.01
CA LYS A 14 21.77 -5.33 22.16
C LYS A 14 20.78 -6.42 22.62
N ALA A 15 19.98 -6.14 23.64
CA ALA A 15 19.02 -7.11 24.16
C ALA A 15 17.93 -7.42 23.12
N ILE A 16 17.45 -6.40 22.42
CA ILE A 16 16.45 -6.57 21.36
C ILE A 16 17.00 -7.46 20.23
N ILE A 17 18.26 -7.30 19.82
CA ILE A 17 18.87 -8.12 18.77
C ILE A 17 19.10 -9.56 19.23
N GLU A 18 19.46 -9.76 20.50
CA GLU A 18 19.62 -11.10 21.09
C GLU A 18 18.28 -11.87 21.11
N ASP A 19 17.18 -11.18 21.41
CA ASP A 19 15.84 -11.76 21.39
C ASP A 19 15.30 -11.91 19.95
N GLU A 20 15.50 -10.90 19.08
CA GLU A 20 14.95 -10.82 17.73
C GLU A 20 15.98 -10.33 16.69
N PRO A 21 16.82 -11.23 16.13
CA PRO A 21 17.87 -10.89 15.18
C PRO A 21 17.37 -10.26 13.87
N HIS A 22 16.12 -10.50 13.49
CA HIS A 22 15.53 -9.92 12.28
C HIS A 22 15.44 -8.38 12.34
N ILE A 23 15.54 -7.77 13.54
CA ILE A 23 15.55 -6.31 13.68
C ILE A 23 16.71 -5.65 12.95
N LEU A 24 17.80 -6.39 12.69
CA LEU A 24 18.98 -5.88 11.99
C LEU A 24 18.63 -5.27 10.63
N GLY A 25 17.65 -5.85 9.93
CA GLY A 25 17.14 -5.29 8.68
C GLY A 25 16.44 -3.93 8.88
N VAL A 26 15.67 -3.80 9.96
CA VAL A 26 14.98 -2.55 10.31
C VAL A 26 15.99 -1.46 10.70
N LEU A 27 16.98 -1.80 11.54
CA LEU A 27 18.06 -0.88 11.94
C LEU A 27 18.78 -0.32 10.71
N SER A 28 19.23 -1.21 9.81
CA SER A 28 19.95 -0.83 8.60
C SER A 28 19.10 0.07 7.68
N ARG A 29 17.80 -0.23 7.53
CA ARG A 29 16.88 0.56 6.68
C ARG A 29 16.51 1.91 7.28
N PHE A 30 16.45 2.05 8.60
CA PHE A 30 16.35 3.39 9.20
C PHE A 30 17.68 4.15 9.14
N GLY A 31 18.81 3.44 8.98
CA GLY A 31 20.14 4.03 8.95
C GLY A 31 20.78 4.15 10.33
N LEU A 32 20.38 3.29 11.27
CA LEU A 32 21.06 3.18 12.55
C LEU A 32 22.42 2.51 12.35
N SER A 33 23.45 3.16 12.85
CA SER A 33 24.84 2.73 12.71
C SER A 33 25.13 1.55 13.63
N PHE A 34 25.76 0.50 13.11
CA PHE A 34 26.31 -0.57 13.95
C PHE A 34 27.47 -0.04 14.80
N GLY A 35 27.70 -0.65 15.96
CA GLY A 35 28.65 -0.14 16.96
C GLY A 35 28.00 0.70 18.07
N PHE A 36 26.69 0.53 18.29
CA PHE A 36 25.93 1.23 19.33
C PHE A 36 26.29 0.82 20.78
N GLY A 37 27.11 -0.23 21.00
CA GLY A 37 27.53 -0.64 22.34
C GLY A 37 26.33 -1.02 23.22
N ASP A 38 26.21 -0.37 24.38
CA ASP A 38 25.11 -0.57 25.35
C ASP A 38 23.99 0.49 25.21
N LYS A 39 23.98 1.27 24.12
CA LYS A 39 22.96 2.31 23.90
C LYS A 39 21.54 1.74 23.86
N THR A 40 20.64 2.53 24.39
CA THR A 40 19.19 2.35 24.25
C THR A 40 18.72 2.73 22.84
N VAL A 41 17.50 2.32 22.48
CA VAL A 41 16.84 2.72 21.22
C VAL A 41 16.81 4.24 21.08
N GLY A 42 16.40 4.95 22.13
CA GLY A 42 16.29 6.41 22.10
C GLY A 42 17.63 7.12 21.91
N GLU A 43 18.70 6.63 22.56
CA GLU A 43 20.05 7.18 22.39
C GLU A 43 20.56 6.98 20.96
N ALA A 44 20.41 5.78 20.40
CA ALA A 44 20.85 5.48 19.05
C ALA A 44 20.07 6.27 17.99
N CYS A 45 18.73 6.34 18.11
CA CYS A 45 17.92 7.15 17.20
C CYS A 45 18.30 8.63 17.24
N LYS A 46 18.60 9.17 18.43
CA LYS A 46 19.03 10.56 18.58
C LYS A 46 20.38 10.81 17.91
N GLU A 47 21.34 9.90 18.07
CA GLU A 47 22.69 10.02 17.52
C GLU A 47 22.71 9.98 15.99
N ASP A 48 21.99 9.02 15.40
CA ASP A 48 21.94 8.82 13.94
C ASP A 48 20.85 9.69 13.26
N ASN A 49 20.21 10.60 14.00
CA ASN A 49 19.14 11.48 13.50
C ASN A 49 17.98 10.70 12.85
N VAL A 50 17.57 9.60 13.48
CA VAL A 50 16.45 8.75 13.07
C VAL A 50 15.18 9.16 13.81
N HIS A 51 14.06 9.24 13.09
CA HIS A 51 12.76 9.50 13.69
C HIS A 51 12.32 8.31 14.55
N MET A 52 12.58 8.42 15.86
CA MET A 52 12.41 7.34 16.86
C MET A 52 10.99 6.74 16.83
N GLU A 53 9.95 7.56 16.79
CA GLU A 53 8.56 7.08 16.79
C GLU A 53 8.24 6.24 15.56
N SER A 54 8.75 6.62 14.37
CA SER A 54 8.59 5.80 13.16
C SER A 54 9.35 4.47 13.26
N PHE A 55 10.56 4.49 13.85
CA PHE A 55 11.34 3.29 14.09
C PHE A 55 10.60 2.32 15.04
N LEU A 56 10.06 2.85 16.14
CA LEU A 56 9.29 2.07 17.11
C LEU A 56 7.99 1.55 16.50
N ALA A 57 7.30 2.35 15.69
CA ALA A 57 6.07 1.95 15.01
C ALA A 57 6.33 0.74 14.08
N VAL A 58 7.34 0.84 13.21
CA VAL A 58 7.69 -0.23 12.26
C VAL A 58 8.19 -1.48 13.00
N SER A 59 9.06 -1.32 13.99
CA SER A 59 9.63 -2.46 14.73
C SER A 59 8.53 -3.21 15.49
N ASN A 60 7.68 -2.51 16.24
CA ASN A 60 6.58 -3.13 16.98
C ASN A 60 5.56 -3.78 16.05
N PHE A 61 5.24 -3.14 14.91
CA PHE A 61 4.36 -3.72 13.90
C PHE A 61 4.87 -5.07 13.39
N LEU A 62 6.14 -5.15 12.99
CA LEU A 62 6.74 -6.37 12.47
C LEU A 62 6.77 -7.51 13.51
N TYR A 63 6.83 -7.18 14.80
CA TYR A 63 6.76 -8.16 15.90
C TYR A 63 5.35 -8.48 16.39
N GLY A 64 4.33 -8.01 15.67
CA GLY A 64 2.92 -8.21 16.03
C GLY A 64 2.54 -7.53 17.35
N GLN A 65 3.29 -6.51 17.76
CA GLN A 65 3.05 -5.73 18.98
C GLN A 65 2.21 -4.49 18.66
N ASN A 66 1.63 -3.89 19.71
CA ASN A 66 0.89 -2.64 19.55
C ASN A 66 1.86 -1.52 19.16
N TYR A 67 1.54 -0.83 18.06
CA TYR A 67 2.32 0.28 17.53
C TYR A 67 1.51 1.59 17.44
N SER A 68 0.21 1.56 17.79
CA SER A 68 -0.72 2.68 17.56
C SER A 68 -0.43 3.93 18.39
N GLN A 69 0.36 3.79 19.45
CA GLN A 69 0.80 4.90 20.30
C GLN A 69 1.92 5.75 19.66
N PHE A 70 2.62 5.22 18.66
CA PHE A 70 3.78 5.87 18.07
C PHE A 70 3.37 6.70 16.84
N GLU A 71 3.87 7.94 16.76
CA GLU A 71 3.57 8.83 15.63
C GLU A 71 4.45 8.51 14.40
N ILE A 72 3.81 8.33 13.25
CA ILE A 72 4.50 8.00 12.00
C ILE A 72 4.84 9.28 11.24
N SER A 73 6.13 9.54 11.06
CA SER A 73 6.64 10.51 10.10
C SER A 73 6.70 9.88 8.70
N LEU A 74 5.93 10.45 7.76
CA LEU A 74 5.92 10.04 6.35
C LEU A 74 7.31 10.16 5.69
N PRO A 75 8.08 11.27 5.85
CA PRO A 75 9.45 11.34 5.33
C PRO A 75 10.35 10.20 5.83
N ALA A 76 10.28 9.86 7.12
CA ALA A 76 11.08 8.78 7.69
C ALA A 76 10.67 7.41 7.14
N LEU A 77 9.36 7.17 7.00
CA LEU A 77 8.84 5.91 6.48
C LEU A 77 9.15 5.74 4.98
N MET A 78 9.04 6.80 4.18
CA MET A 78 9.47 6.80 2.78
C MET A 78 10.97 6.53 2.66
N GLY A 79 11.79 7.13 3.53
CA GLY A 79 13.23 6.84 3.58
C GLY A 79 13.53 5.37 3.88
N TYR A 80 12.78 4.78 4.81
CA TYR A 80 12.85 3.35 5.13
C TYR A 80 12.46 2.48 3.92
N LEU A 81 11.33 2.76 3.26
CA LEU A 81 10.84 2.00 2.11
C LEU A 81 11.80 2.10 0.91
N ARG A 82 12.31 3.30 0.59
CA ARG A 82 13.33 3.46 -0.47
C ARG A 82 14.58 2.62 -0.20
N LYS A 83 15.07 2.62 1.04
CA LYS A 83 16.21 1.76 1.42
C LYS A 83 15.87 0.27 1.33
N ALA A 84 14.63 -0.12 1.60
CA ALA A 84 14.17 -1.48 1.33
C ALA A 84 14.21 -1.80 -0.17
N HIS A 85 13.72 -0.90 -1.04
CA HIS A 85 13.76 -1.07 -2.50
C HIS A 85 15.20 -1.24 -3.00
N THR A 86 16.11 -0.34 -2.62
CA THR A 86 17.55 -0.47 -2.92
C THR A 86 18.11 -1.81 -2.46
N HIS A 87 17.76 -2.27 -1.26
CA HIS A 87 18.24 -3.56 -0.76
C HIS A 87 17.72 -4.75 -1.61
N PHE A 88 16.45 -4.73 -2.02
CA PHE A 88 15.89 -5.78 -2.88
C PHE A 88 16.56 -5.79 -4.25
N LEU A 89 16.62 -4.64 -4.91
CA LEU A 89 17.04 -4.50 -6.30
C LEU A 89 18.56 -4.62 -6.48
N ASP A 90 19.34 -4.04 -5.57
CA ASP A 90 20.79 -3.92 -5.75
C ASP A 90 21.58 -5.00 -5.00
N PHE A 91 20.95 -5.69 -4.04
CA PHE A 91 21.63 -6.67 -3.20
C PHE A 91 20.97 -8.05 -3.20
N LEU A 92 19.71 -8.15 -2.75
CA LEU A 92 19.11 -9.46 -2.45
C LEU A 92 18.80 -10.24 -3.73
N LEU A 93 18.06 -9.66 -4.68
CA LEU A 93 17.71 -10.31 -5.95
C LEU A 93 18.95 -10.62 -6.81
N PRO A 94 19.94 -9.71 -6.96
CA PRO A 94 21.20 -10.03 -7.64
C PRO A 94 22.01 -11.14 -6.96
N SER A 95 22.02 -11.18 -5.62
CA SER A 95 22.70 -12.24 -4.88
C SER A 95 22.06 -13.59 -5.13
N ILE A 96 20.72 -13.68 -5.05
CA ILE A 96 19.96 -14.89 -5.38
C ILE A 96 20.29 -15.33 -6.81
N ARG A 97 20.21 -14.41 -7.78
CA ARG A 97 20.50 -14.71 -9.18
C ARG A 97 21.88 -15.34 -9.37
N ARG A 98 22.91 -14.77 -8.76
CA ARG A 98 24.28 -15.28 -8.85
C ARG A 98 24.39 -16.69 -8.27
N LYS A 99 23.78 -16.96 -7.12
CA LYS A 99 23.75 -18.31 -6.53
C LYS A 99 22.98 -19.30 -7.41
N LEU A 100 21.87 -18.89 -8.03
CA LEU A 100 21.14 -19.75 -8.98
C LEU A 100 21.98 -20.10 -10.21
N ILE A 101 22.72 -19.14 -10.76
CA ILE A 101 23.63 -19.39 -11.89
C ILE A 101 24.75 -20.35 -11.48
N GLU A 102 25.35 -20.15 -10.31
CA GLU A 102 26.42 -21.01 -9.78
C GLU A 102 25.91 -22.43 -9.47
N ALA A 103 24.68 -22.56 -8.98
CA ALA A 103 24.03 -23.84 -8.73
C ALA A 103 23.68 -24.61 -10.01
N ILE A 104 23.46 -23.91 -11.12
CA ILE A 104 23.15 -24.50 -12.41
C ILE A 104 24.46 -24.85 -13.11
N ASN A 105 24.89 -26.11 -12.99
CA ASN A 105 26.13 -26.57 -13.63
C ASN A 105 25.96 -26.55 -15.16
N CYS A 106 26.65 -25.62 -15.85
CA CYS A 106 26.53 -25.43 -17.31
C CYS A 106 27.11 -26.58 -18.15
N SER A 107 27.64 -27.63 -17.52
CA SER A 107 28.24 -28.79 -18.20
C SER A 107 27.21 -29.71 -18.85
N ASP A 108 25.96 -29.71 -18.38
CA ASP A 108 24.83 -30.37 -19.04
C ASP A 108 23.84 -29.29 -19.52
N ILE A 109 23.66 -29.19 -20.83
CA ILE A 109 22.67 -28.29 -21.46
C ILE A 109 21.28 -28.74 -21.00
N ASN A 110 20.79 -28.15 -19.91
CA ASN A 110 19.47 -28.40 -19.36
C ASN A 110 18.55 -27.24 -19.74
N ASP A 111 17.75 -27.40 -20.80
CA ASP A 111 16.74 -26.42 -21.23
C ASP A 111 15.83 -25.95 -20.08
N VAL A 112 15.59 -26.84 -19.11
CA VAL A 112 14.86 -26.56 -17.88
C VAL A 112 15.54 -25.46 -17.04
N ALA A 113 16.86 -25.49 -16.92
CA ALA A 113 17.59 -24.54 -16.08
C ALA A 113 17.55 -23.11 -16.65
N PHE A 114 17.67 -22.99 -17.98
CA PHE A 114 17.49 -21.71 -18.68
C PHE A 114 16.08 -21.17 -18.51
N LEU A 115 15.07 -22.04 -18.59
CA LEU A 115 13.68 -21.64 -18.39
C LEU A 115 13.42 -21.16 -16.95
N LEU A 116 13.98 -21.84 -15.95
CA LEU A 116 13.88 -21.44 -14.54
C LEU A 116 14.56 -20.09 -14.26
N LEU A 117 15.75 -19.87 -14.82
CA LEU A 117 16.43 -18.57 -14.72
C LEU A 117 15.63 -17.47 -15.40
N LYS A 118 15.04 -17.74 -16.57
CA LYS A 118 14.16 -16.80 -17.25
C LYS A 118 12.94 -16.44 -16.40
N PHE A 119 12.28 -17.41 -15.77
CA PHE A 119 11.17 -17.13 -14.86
C PHE A 119 11.59 -16.25 -13.68
N PHE A 120 12.79 -16.48 -13.14
CA PHE A 120 13.34 -15.62 -12.10
C PHE A 120 13.63 -14.20 -12.62
N ASP A 121 14.18 -14.05 -13.83
CA ASP A 121 14.45 -12.74 -14.43
C ASP A 121 13.18 -11.94 -14.74
N ASP A 122 12.15 -12.61 -15.27
CA ASP A 122 10.86 -12.00 -15.51
C ASP A 122 10.22 -11.52 -14.19
N TYR A 123 10.38 -12.31 -13.12
CA TYR A 123 9.96 -11.91 -11.78
C TYR A 123 10.74 -10.69 -11.25
N VAL A 124 12.07 -10.67 -11.37
CA VAL A 124 12.90 -9.52 -10.94
C VAL A 124 12.47 -8.25 -11.67
N LYS A 125 12.18 -8.34 -12.96
CA LYS A 125 11.72 -7.21 -13.77
C LYS A 125 10.37 -6.66 -13.28
N GLU A 126 9.45 -7.53 -12.88
CA GLU A 126 8.16 -7.12 -12.32
C GLU A 126 8.34 -6.37 -10.99
N VAL A 127 9.18 -6.90 -10.08
CA VAL A 127 9.50 -6.25 -8.80
C VAL A 127 10.15 -4.88 -9.04
N HIS A 128 11.07 -4.79 -9.99
CA HIS A 128 11.73 -3.53 -10.35
C HIS A 128 10.74 -2.47 -10.82
N ASN A 129 9.89 -2.80 -11.80
CA ASN A 129 8.90 -1.87 -12.33
C ASN A 129 7.94 -1.37 -11.25
N HIS A 130 7.56 -2.26 -10.32
CA HIS A 130 6.70 -1.90 -9.19
C HIS A 130 7.37 -0.90 -8.25
N MET A 131 8.59 -1.19 -7.81
CA MET A 131 9.34 -0.31 -6.88
C MET A 131 9.74 1.02 -7.53
N GLU A 132 10.02 1.05 -8.84
CA GLU A 132 10.25 2.29 -9.57
C GLU A 132 9.00 3.17 -9.63
N HIS A 133 7.84 2.58 -9.95
CA HIS A 133 6.58 3.32 -9.94
C HIS A 133 6.27 3.92 -8.55
N GLU A 134 6.55 3.18 -7.47
CA GLU A 134 6.43 3.73 -6.12
C GLU A 134 7.40 4.89 -5.87
N ASN A 135 8.66 4.74 -6.28
CA ASN A 135 9.69 5.76 -6.09
C ASN A 135 9.41 7.05 -6.85
N ASP A 136 8.95 6.92 -8.10
CA ASP A 136 8.86 8.00 -9.07
C ASP A 136 7.47 8.66 -9.10
N GLU A 137 6.41 7.92 -8.79
CA GLU A 137 5.04 8.45 -8.82
C GLU A 137 4.47 8.58 -7.40
N VAL A 138 4.39 7.49 -6.64
CA VAL A 138 3.73 7.48 -5.33
C VAL A 138 4.48 8.36 -4.32
N PHE A 139 5.79 8.19 -4.21
CA PHE A 139 6.59 8.96 -3.28
C PHE A 139 6.73 10.43 -3.69
N CYS A 140 6.71 10.74 -4.98
CA CYS A 140 6.64 12.11 -5.48
C CYS A 140 5.30 12.75 -5.09
N TYR A 141 4.19 12.05 -5.29
CA TYR A 141 2.87 12.51 -4.87
C TYR A 141 2.80 12.80 -3.37
N VAL A 142 3.33 11.92 -2.52
CA VAL A 142 3.35 12.16 -1.07
C VAL A 142 4.26 13.33 -0.70
N THR A 143 5.37 13.52 -1.42
CA THR A 143 6.25 14.69 -1.24
C THR A 143 5.51 15.98 -1.59
N ASP A 144 4.73 15.99 -2.67
CA ASP A 144 3.89 17.13 -3.06
C ASP A 144 2.84 17.44 -1.98
N LEU A 145 2.14 16.41 -1.47
CA LEU A 145 1.19 16.58 -0.37
C LEU A 145 1.84 17.19 0.89
N LEU A 146 3.05 16.77 1.24
CA LEU A 146 3.79 17.31 2.38
C LEU A 146 4.22 18.78 2.18
N ASN A 147 4.24 19.25 0.93
CA ASN A 147 4.51 20.65 0.57
C ASN A 147 3.21 21.44 0.26
N ASP A 148 2.05 20.95 0.73
CA ASP A 148 0.72 21.52 0.48
C ASP A 148 0.31 21.59 -1.00
N VAL A 149 0.97 20.83 -1.88
CA VAL A 149 0.64 20.70 -3.29
C VAL A 149 -0.30 19.51 -3.48
N THR A 150 -1.56 19.78 -3.80
CA THR A 150 -2.58 18.74 -4.00
C THR A 150 -2.82 18.47 -5.48
N ASN A 151 -2.84 17.20 -5.87
CA ASN A 151 -3.36 16.75 -7.15
C ASN A 151 -4.74 16.10 -6.97
N GLU A 152 -5.79 16.68 -7.55
CA GLU A 152 -7.16 16.15 -7.42
C GLU A 152 -7.43 14.90 -8.27
N GLN A 153 -6.54 14.60 -9.23
CA GLN A 153 -6.67 13.45 -10.14
C GLN A 153 -6.07 12.17 -9.57
N PHE A 154 -5.29 12.26 -8.49
CA PHE A 154 -4.63 11.12 -7.87
C PHE A 154 -4.98 11.06 -6.37
N ARG A 155 -5.43 9.89 -5.93
CA ARG A 155 -5.63 9.59 -4.51
C ARG A 155 -4.84 8.36 -4.13
N ILE A 156 -4.31 8.32 -2.91
CA ILE A 156 -3.59 7.14 -2.44
C ILE A 156 -4.47 5.88 -2.40
N THR A 157 -5.79 6.02 -2.30
CA THR A 157 -6.74 4.88 -2.38
C THR A 157 -6.87 4.30 -3.79
N ASP A 158 -6.55 5.08 -4.82
CA ASP A 158 -6.55 4.63 -6.21
C ASP A 158 -5.28 3.82 -6.52
N TYR A 159 -4.27 3.91 -5.65
CA TYR A 159 -3.13 3.00 -5.64
C TYR A 159 -3.61 1.59 -5.28
N SER A 160 -3.92 0.80 -6.32
CA SER A 160 -4.33 -0.59 -6.17
C SER A 160 -3.09 -1.44 -5.88
N SER A 161 -2.86 -1.66 -4.60
CA SER A 161 -1.78 -2.43 -4.00
C SER A 161 -1.84 -3.92 -4.42
N HIS A 162 -1.44 -4.27 -5.65
CA HIS A 162 -1.40 -5.64 -6.19
C HIS A 162 -0.21 -6.48 -5.63
N HIS A 163 0.18 -6.26 -4.38
CA HIS A 163 1.41 -6.84 -3.83
C HIS A 163 1.35 -8.35 -3.57
N SER A 164 0.15 -8.94 -3.44
CA SER A 164 -0.01 -10.37 -3.19
C SER A 164 0.54 -11.23 -4.33
N SER A 165 0.44 -10.74 -5.58
CA SER A 165 0.92 -11.43 -6.79
C SER A 165 2.43 -11.68 -6.76
N MET A 166 3.23 -10.73 -6.26
CA MET A 166 4.70 -10.85 -6.27
C MET A 166 5.19 -11.94 -5.30
N THR A 167 4.58 -12.02 -4.10
CA THR A 167 4.97 -13.02 -3.10
C THR A 167 4.63 -14.44 -3.56
N GLU A 168 3.48 -14.61 -4.24
CA GLU A 168 3.04 -15.90 -4.78
C GLU A 168 3.96 -16.40 -5.89
N LYS A 169 4.36 -15.53 -6.84
CA LYS A 169 5.26 -15.87 -7.94
C LYS A 169 6.62 -16.35 -7.46
N LEU A 170 7.18 -15.72 -6.43
CA LEU A 170 8.47 -16.13 -5.87
C LEU A 170 8.39 -17.52 -5.22
N SER A 171 7.29 -17.84 -4.54
CA SER A 171 7.06 -19.19 -4.01
C SER A 171 6.91 -20.22 -5.13
N GLN A 172 6.27 -19.87 -6.24
CA GLN A 172 6.17 -20.77 -7.40
C GLN A 172 7.55 -21.06 -7.99
N ILE A 173 8.42 -20.06 -8.13
CA ILE A 173 9.80 -20.25 -8.61
C ILE A 173 10.56 -21.21 -7.70
N LYS A 174 10.49 -21.01 -6.38
CA LYS A 174 11.07 -21.94 -5.39
C LYS A 174 10.57 -23.37 -5.58
N ASP A 175 9.26 -23.55 -5.74
CA ASP A 175 8.65 -24.87 -5.95
C ASP A 175 9.08 -25.49 -7.28
N LEU A 176 9.28 -24.70 -8.34
CA LEU A 176 9.76 -25.18 -9.63
C LEU A 176 11.17 -25.76 -9.53
N PHE A 177 12.09 -25.06 -8.84
CA PHE A 177 13.45 -25.57 -8.60
C PHE A 177 13.42 -26.87 -7.78
N ILE A 178 12.62 -26.94 -6.72
CA ILE A 178 12.55 -28.13 -5.85
C ILE A 178 11.98 -29.35 -6.60
N ARG A 179 10.93 -29.16 -7.41
CA ARG A 179 10.19 -30.26 -8.04
C ARG A 179 10.78 -30.72 -9.37
N HIS A 180 11.40 -29.81 -10.11
CA HIS A 180 11.73 -30.04 -11.53
C HIS A 180 13.22 -29.92 -11.85
N TYR A 181 14.06 -29.42 -10.93
CA TYR A 181 15.50 -29.34 -11.15
C TYR A 181 16.25 -30.42 -10.39
N HIS A 182 16.75 -31.43 -11.12
CA HIS A 182 17.54 -32.51 -10.54
C HIS A 182 19.03 -32.18 -10.61
N VAL A 183 19.68 -32.02 -9.45
CA VAL A 183 21.12 -31.79 -9.35
C VAL A 183 21.69 -32.63 -8.21
N LYS A 184 22.87 -33.23 -8.43
CA LYS A 184 23.67 -33.85 -7.36
C LYS A 184 24.54 -32.75 -6.72
N ASP A 185 24.76 -32.83 -5.42
CA ASP A 185 25.48 -31.81 -4.63
C ASP A 185 24.81 -30.42 -4.69
N ASN A 186 23.66 -30.31 -4.02
CA ASN A 186 22.73 -29.17 -4.14
C ASN A 186 22.96 -28.05 -3.12
N GLU A 187 24.13 -27.95 -2.48
CA GLU A 187 24.39 -27.00 -1.39
C GLU A 187 24.16 -25.53 -1.80
N ILE A 188 24.67 -25.15 -2.99
CA ILE A 188 24.53 -23.79 -3.53
C ILE A 188 23.06 -23.52 -3.88
N LEU A 189 22.37 -24.50 -4.48
CA LEU A 189 20.94 -24.40 -4.78
C LEU A 189 20.13 -24.24 -3.49
N THR A 190 20.44 -25.03 -2.46
CA THR A 190 19.81 -24.92 -1.14
C THR A 190 20.02 -23.54 -0.54
N SER A 191 21.23 -22.97 -0.63
CA SER A 191 21.48 -21.59 -0.19
C SER A 191 20.65 -20.57 -0.98
N ALA A 192 20.57 -20.70 -2.31
CA ALA A 192 19.74 -19.82 -3.15
C ALA A 192 18.25 -19.93 -2.79
N LEU A 193 17.75 -21.13 -2.50
CA LEU A 193 16.36 -21.35 -2.10
C LEU A 193 16.05 -20.75 -0.73
N PHE A 194 16.98 -20.81 0.23
CA PHE A 194 16.83 -20.10 1.50
C PHE A 194 16.77 -18.58 1.31
N ASP A 195 17.63 -18.02 0.48
CA ASP A 195 17.59 -16.60 0.15
C ASP A 195 16.26 -16.21 -0.54
N ILE A 196 15.72 -17.07 -1.42
CA ILE A 196 14.40 -16.87 -2.04
C ILE A 196 13.28 -16.83 -0.99
N ILE A 197 13.30 -17.77 -0.04
CA ILE A 197 12.31 -17.81 1.05
C ILE A 197 12.41 -16.54 1.90
N TYR A 198 13.63 -16.15 2.26
CA TYR A 198 13.90 -14.93 3.02
C TYR A 198 13.41 -13.69 2.27
N CYS A 199 13.74 -13.56 0.98
CA CYS A 199 13.29 -12.45 0.13
C CYS A 199 11.77 -12.38 0.04
N GLY A 200 11.08 -13.53 -0.08
CA GLY A 200 9.62 -13.56 -0.10
C GLY A 200 8.99 -13.08 1.22
N ASN A 201 9.60 -13.42 2.36
CA ASN A 201 9.14 -12.93 3.66
C ASN A 201 9.39 -11.43 3.83
N GLU A 202 10.55 -10.93 3.38
CA GLU A 202 10.88 -9.51 3.43
C GLU A 202 9.96 -8.67 2.53
N LEU A 203 9.66 -9.14 1.32
CA LEU A 203 8.68 -8.49 0.44
C LEU A 203 7.30 -8.47 1.08
N LYS A 204 6.86 -9.58 1.66
CA LYS A 204 5.59 -9.61 2.39
C LYS A 204 5.54 -8.57 3.52
N ASN A 205 6.60 -8.50 4.33
CA ASN A 205 6.71 -7.52 5.41
C ASN A 205 6.71 -6.08 4.89
N HIS A 206 7.41 -5.82 3.79
CA HIS A 206 7.42 -4.52 3.09
C HIS A 206 6.01 -4.11 2.67
N CYS A 207 5.26 -5.00 2.01
CA CYS A 207 3.89 -4.71 1.57
C CYS A 207 2.92 -4.54 2.76
N GLU A 208 3.13 -5.26 3.86
CA GLU A 208 2.35 -5.06 5.08
C GLU A 208 2.64 -3.69 5.72
N ILE A 209 3.90 -3.23 5.72
CA ILE A 209 4.26 -1.87 6.16
C ILE A 209 3.55 -0.84 5.29
N GLU A 210 3.52 -1.02 3.98
CA GLU A 210 2.83 -0.09 3.08
C GLU A 210 1.34 -0.02 3.36
N ASN A 211 0.69 -1.19 3.41
CA ASN A 211 -0.76 -1.29 3.57
C ASN A 211 -1.25 -0.89 4.97
N LYS A 212 -0.45 -1.12 6.01
CA LYS A 212 -0.87 -0.92 7.41
C LYS A 212 -0.33 0.35 8.04
N LEU A 213 0.77 0.91 7.52
CA LEU A 213 1.41 2.10 8.08
C LEU A 213 1.45 3.24 7.07
N PHE A 214 1.99 3.02 5.87
CA PHE A 214 2.22 4.09 4.89
C PHE A 214 0.91 4.64 4.31
N ILE A 215 0.09 3.81 3.68
CA ILE A 215 -1.17 4.23 3.04
C ILE A 215 -2.09 4.92 4.06
N PRO A 216 -2.36 4.36 5.26
CA PRO A 216 -3.19 5.04 6.26
C PRO A 216 -2.61 6.39 6.73
N ALA A 217 -1.29 6.52 6.81
CA ALA A 217 -0.65 7.79 7.16
C ALA A 217 -0.83 8.85 6.04
N VAL A 218 -0.70 8.45 4.77
CA VAL A 218 -0.97 9.33 3.62
C VAL A 218 -2.45 9.74 3.57
N GLU A 219 -3.37 8.82 3.79
CA GLU A 219 -4.80 9.15 3.86
C GLU A 219 -5.13 10.16 4.96
N LYS A 220 -4.45 10.05 6.12
CA LYS A 220 -4.61 11.01 7.22
C LYS A 220 -4.11 12.39 6.79
N LEU A 221 -3.00 12.46 6.06
CA LEU A 221 -2.48 13.71 5.50
C LEU A 221 -3.47 14.31 4.47
N GLU A 222 -3.95 13.51 3.51
CA GLU A 222 -4.95 13.95 2.52
C GLU A 222 -6.19 14.54 3.19
N ARG A 223 -6.73 13.89 4.23
CA ARG A 223 -7.90 14.37 4.98
C ARG A 223 -7.61 15.70 5.68
N SER A 224 -6.43 15.83 6.30
CA SER A 224 -6.04 17.03 7.03
C SER A 224 -5.93 18.24 6.10
N LEU A 225 -5.37 18.07 4.90
CA LEU A 225 -5.25 19.14 3.89
C LEU A 225 -6.61 19.55 3.29
N LYS A 226 -7.56 18.62 3.18
CA LYS A 226 -8.93 18.95 2.75
C LYS A 226 -9.63 19.83 3.78
N LEU A 227 -9.49 19.51 5.07
CA LEU A 227 -10.09 20.27 6.17
C LEU A 227 -9.50 21.69 6.28
N SER A 228 -8.17 21.83 6.20
CA SER A 228 -7.51 23.15 6.28
C SER A 228 -7.88 24.09 5.14
N ARG A 229 -8.10 23.56 3.92
CA ARG A 229 -8.61 24.34 2.78
C ARG A 229 -10.07 24.78 2.96
N HIS A 230 -10.89 23.99 3.64
CA HIS A 230 -12.28 24.39 3.97
C HIS A 230 -12.36 25.42 5.09
N GLU A 231 -11.46 25.38 6.08
CA GLU A 231 -11.37 26.39 7.15
C GLU A 231 -10.91 27.76 6.62
N SER A 232 -10.03 27.76 5.60
CA SER A 232 -9.55 29.00 4.95
C SER A 232 -10.62 29.74 4.14
N VAL A 233 -11.76 29.11 3.84
CA VAL A 233 -12.89 29.69 3.07
C VAL A 233 -14.08 30.06 3.98
N LYS A 234 -14.13 29.58 5.23
CA LYS A 234 -15.23 29.81 6.18
C LYS A 234 -15.06 31.07 7.06
N ASN A 235 -14.52 32.15 6.50
CA ASN A 235 -14.59 33.49 7.12
C ASN A 235 -15.54 34.42 6.35
N SER A 236 -16.72 33.90 6.01
CA SER A 236 -17.94 34.70 5.84
C SER A 236 -19.17 33.83 6.09
N ASN A 237 -19.81 34.14 7.22
CA ASN A 237 -21.14 33.76 7.69
C ASN A 237 -21.35 32.36 8.29
N SER A 238 -21.91 32.43 9.49
CA SER A 238 -22.33 31.37 10.38
C SER A 238 -23.62 30.68 9.93
N ASP A 239 -23.79 29.49 10.50
CA ASP A 239 -25.02 28.72 10.73
C ASP A 239 -25.38 27.60 9.75
N ASP A 240 -25.75 26.48 10.39
CA ASP A 240 -26.38 25.25 9.90
C ASP A 240 -25.51 24.08 9.39
N GLU A 241 -25.01 23.33 10.39
CA GLU A 241 -24.72 21.90 10.27
C GLU A 241 -25.99 21.11 9.91
N LYS A 242 -26.27 20.96 8.60
CA LYS A 242 -27.03 19.82 8.04
C LYS A 242 -27.01 19.69 6.51
N THR A 243 -26.21 20.49 5.80
CA THR A 243 -26.22 20.56 4.33
C THR A 243 -24.98 19.95 3.64
N ASP A 244 -23.98 19.47 4.39
CA ASP A 244 -22.66 19.09 3.85
C ASP A 244 -22.59 17.77 3.04
N LEU A 245 -23.69 17.00 2.93
CA LEU A 245 -23.70 15.77 2.10
C LEU A 245 -23.99 16.06 0.61
N LEU A 246 -24.79 17.08 0.31
CA LEU A 246 -25.20 17.46 -1.05
C LEU A 246 -24.11 18.21 -1.84
N ASP A 247 -23.28 18.97 -1.13
CA ASP A 247 -22.14 19.69 -1.72
C ASP A 247 -20.93 18.79 -1.99
N SER A 248 -20.91 17.58 -1.41
CA SER A 248 -19.91 16.56 -1.74
C SER A 248 -20.22 15.81 -3.05
N MET A 249 -21.40 16.02 -3.64
CA MET A 249 -21.84 15.32 -4.84
C MET A 249 -21.54 16.13 -6.08
N THR A 250 -20.81 15.53 -7.02
CA THR A 250 -20.57 16.16 -8.33
C THR A 250 -21.89 16.26 -9.10
N ASP A 251 -22.03 17.24 -10.00
CA ASP A 251 -23.24 17.42 -10.81
C ASP A 251 -23.63 16.16 -11.59
N ARG A 252 -22.62 15.37 -12.00
CA ARG A 252 -22.84 14.07 -12.65
C ARG A 252 -23.42 13.01 -11.74
N GLU A 253 -23.06 12.99 -10.46
CA GLU A 253 -23.66 12.08 -9.49
C GLU A 253 -25.13 12.48 -9.24
N LYS A 254 -25.43 13.78 -9.22
CA LYS A 254 -26.81 14.32 -9.10
C LYS A 254 -27.66 13.95 -10.33
N ASP A 255 -27.11 14.07 -11.53
CA ASP A 255 -27.78 13.68 -12.79
C ASP A 255 -28.14 12.19 -12.80
N ILE A 256 -27.21 11.33 -12.39
CA ILE A 256 -27.42 9.88 -12.34
C ILE A 256 -28.48 9.52 -11.28
N ILE A 257 -28.48 10.18 -10.11
CA ILE A 257 -29.54 10.01 -9.10
C ILE A 257 -30.89 10.42 -9.65
N CYS A 258 -30.97 11.55 -10.36
CA CYS A 258 -32.21 12.03 -10.98
C CYS A 258 -32.76 11.02 -11.99
N CYS A 259 -31.90 10.48 -12.87
CA CYS A 259 -32.32 9.48 -13.84
C CYS A 259 -32.73 8.14 -13.18
N VAL A 260 -32.08 7.72 -12.10
CA VAL A 260 -32.45 6.53 -11.32
C VAL A 260 -33.79 6.74 -10.61
N ALA A 261 -34.02 7.92 -10.03
CA ALA A 261 -35.28 8.28 -9.39
C ALA A 261 -36.45 8.33 -10.38
N LYS A 262 -36.19 8.68 -11.64
CA LYS A 262 -37.15 8.62 -12.75
C LYS A 262 -37.42 7.19 -13.28
N GLY A 263 -36.77 6.17 -12.72
CA GLY A 263 -36.98 4.77 -13.09
C GLY A 263 -36.32 4.35 -14.41
N LEU A 264 -35.28 5.07 -14.85
CA LEU A 264 -34.56 4.75 -16.08
C LEU A 264 -33.59 3.58 -15.87
N SER A 265 -33.50 2.68 -16.85
CA SER A 265 -32.53 1.58 -16.86
C SER A 265 -31.11 2.07 -17.19
N ASN A 266 -30.08 1.31 -16.82
CA ASN A 266 -28.67 1.69 -17.09
C ASN A 266 -28.40 2.02 -18.58
N LYS A 267 -29.14 1.38 -19.50
CA LYS A 267 -29.03 1.61 -20.94
C LYS A 267 -29.67 2.95 -21.36
N GLU A 268 -30.78 3.31 -20.75
CA GLU A 268 -31.47 4.59 -20.99
C GLU A 268 -30.68 5.75 -20.37
N ILE A 269 -30.16 5.58 -19.15
CA ILE A 269 -29.29 6.57 -18.48
C ILE A 269 -28.04 6.84 -19.32
N ALA A 270 -27.38 5.79 -19.79
CA ALA A 270 -26.20 5.89 -20.66
C ALA A 270 -26.48 6.67 -21.94
N SER A 271 -27.64 6.42 -22.56
CA SER A 271 -28.06 7.11 -23.78
C SER A 271 -28.40 8.59 -23.53
N GLN A 272 -29.00 8.91 -22.38
CA GLN A 272 -29.42 10.27 -22.04
C GLN A 272 -28.25 11.16 -21.60
N LEU A 273 -27.29 10.60 -20.86
CA LEU A 273 -26.12 11.31 -20.37
C LEU A 273 -24.91 11.20 -21.31
N LEU A 274 -25.07 10.55 -22.48
CA LEU A 274 -24.02 10.33 -23.48
C LEU A 274 -22.74 9.69 -22.91
N ILE A 275 -22.91 8.69 -22.05
CA ILE A 275 -21.82 7.94 -21.39
C ILE A 275 -21.99 6.43 -21.57
N SER A 276 -20.94 5.65 -21.33
CA SER A 276 -21.03 4.18 -21.47
C SER A 276 -21.90 3.55 -20.36
N ILE A 277 -22.52 2.40 -20.66
CA ILE A 277 -23.32 1.63 -19.69
C ILE A 277 -22.45 1.18 -18.49
N HIS A 278 -21.17 0.87 -18.72
CA HIS A 278 -20.21 0.52 -17.67
C HIS A 278 -19.91 1.71 -16.75
N THR A 279 -19.86 2.92 -17.33
CA THR A 279 -19.71 4.17 -16.58
C THR A 279 -20.91 4.38 -15.65
N VAL A 280 -22.14 4.22 -16.15
CA VAL A 280 -23.37 4.32 -15.31
C VAL A 280 -23.36 3.29 -14.17
N THR A 281 -22.96 2.05 -14.45
CA THR A 281 -22.90 0.98 -13.45
C THR A 281 -21.91 1.31 -12.32
N THR A 282 -20.76 1.86 -12.70
CA THR A 282 -19.71 2.29 -11.76
C THR A 282 -20.20 3.45 -10.89
N TYR A 283 -20.81 4.48 -11.50
CA TYR A 283 -21.39 5.60 -10.77
C TYR A 283 -22.47 5.15 -9.79
N ARG A 284 -23.40 4.26 -10.20
CA ARG A 284 -24.44 3.75 -9.30
C ARG A 284 -23.86 3.02 -8.09
N ARG A 285 -22.83 2.19 -8.29
CA ARG A 285 -22.14 1.50 -7.19
C ARG A 285 -21.49 2.51 -6.22
N ASN A 286 -20.82 3.52 -6.75
CA ASN A 286 -20.15 4.54 -5.96
C ASN A 286 -21.15 5.41 -5.20
N ILE A 287 -22.25 5.84 -5.85
CA ILE A 287 -23.35 6.59 -5.23
C ILE A 287 -23.99 5.77 -4.10
N SER A 288 -24.29 4.48 -4.34
CA SER A 288 -24.86 3.61 -3.32
C SER A 288 -23.93 3.40 -2.12
N ALA A 289 -22.61 3.29 -2.35
CA ALA A 289 -21.62 3.16 -1.28
C ALA A 289 -21.44 4.48 -0.50
N LYS A 290 -21.47 5.62 -1.21
CA LYS A 290 -21.31 6.96 -0.66
C LYS A 290 -22.52 7.38 0.17
N LEU A 291 -23.73 7.05 -0.27
CA LEU A 291 -24.98 7.36 0.42
C LEU A 291 -25.41 6.27 1.42
N GLN A 292 -24.76 5.10 1.42
CA GLN A 292 -25.20 3.91 2.17
C GLN A 292 -26.64 3.48 1.83
N ILE A 293 -27.07 3.75 0.59
CA ILE A 293 -28.39 3.40 0.07
C ILE A 293 -28.23 2.37 -1.04
N HIS A 294 -28.63 1.14 -0.74
CA HIS A 294 -28.50 -0.01 -1.66
C HIS A 294 -29.79 -0.32 -2.44
N SER A 295 -30.86 0.46 -2.23
CA SER A 295 -32.15 0.29 -2.89
C SER A 295 -32.42 1.43 -3.88
N SER A 296 -32.90 1.09 -5.08
CA SER A 296 -33.37 2.06 -6.07
C SER A 296 -34.51 2.94 -5.54
N VAL A 297 -35.40 2.35 -4.74
CA VAL A 297 -36.48 3.07 -4.05
C VAL A 297 -35.91 4.00 -2.99
N GLY A 298 -34.90 3.56 -2.24
CA GLY A 298 -34.20 4.40 -1.27
C GLY A 298 -33.53 5.61 -1.93
N LEU A 299 -32.94 5.43 -3.11
CA LEU A 299 -32.32 6.51 -3.89
C LEU A 299 -33.38 7.49 -4.43
N ALA A 300 -34.55 7.00 -4.83
CA ALA A 300 -35.66 7.85 -5.26
C ALA A 300 -36.22 8.69 -4.10
N VAL A 301 -36.39 8.09 -2.91
CA VAL A 301 -36.80 8.82 -1.70
C VAL A 301 -35.75 9.88 -1.31
N PHE A 302 -34.47 9.54 -1.39
CA PHE A 302 -33.38 10.49 -1.17
C PHE A 302 -33.42 11.66 -2.17
N ALA A 303 -33.69 11.39 -3.45
CA ALA A 303 -33.79 12.44 -4.47
C ALA A 303 -34.96 13.42 -4.22
N ILE A 304 -36.12 12.90 -3.76
CA ILE A 304 -37.29 13.73 -3.42
C ILE A 304 -37.01 14.57 -2.17
N LEU A 305 -36.48 13.97 -1.11
CA LEU A 305 -36.20 14.66 0.16
C LEU A 305 -35.18 15.80 0.02
N ASN A 306 -34.30 15.70 -0.97
CA ASN A 306 -33.27 16.71 -1.26
C ASN A 306 -33.65 17.65 -2.42
N ASN A 307 -34.91 17.70 -2.84
CA ASN A 307 -35.43 18.56 -3.92
C ASN A 307 -34.71 18.38 -5.28
N LEU A 308 -34.11 17.21 -5.54
CA LEU A 308 -33.47 16.91 -6.83
C LEU A 308 -34.49 16.51 -7.89
N VAL A 309 -35.66 16.02 -7.48
CA VAL A 309 -36.76 15.55 -8.36
C VAL A 309 -38.11 15.85 -7.71
N ASP A 310 -39.07 16.38 -8.48
CA ASP A 310 -40.46 16.58 -8.03
C ASP A 310 -41.20 15.23 -7.97
N ILE A 311 -42.11 15.07 -7.01
CA ILE A 311 -42.84 13.82 -6.75
C ILE A 311 -43.65 13.32 -7.96
N LYS A 312 -43.93 14.21 -8.92
CA LYS A 312 -44.64 13.92 -10.17
C LYS A 312 -43.81 13.18 -11.22
N ASP A 313 -42.47 13.23 -11.10
CA ASP A 313 -41.54 12.65 -12.07
C ASP A 313 -41.02 11.27 -11.64
N VAL A 314 -41.43 10.78 -10.47
CA VAL A 314 -40.97 9.50 -9.90
C VAL A 314 -41.97 8.41 -10.23
N ASN A 315 -41.50 7.33 -10.86
CA ASN A 315 -42.32 6.16 -11.14
C ASN A 315 -41.96 5.01 -10.19
N PRO A 316 -42.72 4.79 -9.09
CA PRO A 316 -42.39 3.80 -8.07
C PRO A 316 -42.67 2.34 -8.48
N HIS A 317 -43.13 2.08 -9.71
CA HIS A 317 -43.62 0.76 -10.13
C HIS A 317 -42.95 0.19 -11.40
N ARG A 318 -41.65 0.43 -11.59
CA ARG A 318 -40.89 -0.23 -12.66
C ARG A 318 -39.59 -0.85 -12.18
#